data_AF-A0A351QV97-F1
#
_entry.id   AF-A0A351QV97-F1
#
_cell.length_a   1.000
_cell.length_b   1.000
_cell.length_c   1.000
_cell.angle_alpha   90.00
_cell.angle_beta   90.00
_cell.angle_gamma   90.00
#
_symmetry.space_group_name_H-M   'P 1'
#
loop_
_entity.id
_entity.type
_entity.pdbx_description
1 polymer ?
#
loop_
_entity_poly.entity_id
_entity_poly.type
_entity_poly.pdbx_seq_one_letter_code
_entity_poly.pdbx_strand_id
1 'polypeptide(L)'
;MKMTAMDIMNKDFKKAMRGYNMDEVDEFLEQISEDYETVYKENAILKEKLDVFQDKLDHYAKMETTIQSTLLLAQNAAEQAKQSSQSEAELIIKNANESAKRILDKAHTDVLNINDEFDRTKQEFAKFRSKFRNFIVTQMEMFEALEKDFDKNYNISTVMEEKVHEPALEVASEKDVESFEYNTAELEDIKSFFVDK
;
A
#
# COMPACT_ATOMS: atom_id res chain seq x y z
N MET A 1 53.00 36.38 -46.10
CA MET A 1 53.87 35.20 -46.27
C MET A 1 55.31 35.63 -46.06
N LYS A 2 56.07 34.88 -45.28
CA LYS A 2 57.53 34.98 -45.19
C LYS A 2 58.12 33.88 -46.08
N MET A 3 59.26 34.18 -46.69
CA MET A 3 60.11 33.39 -47.60
C MET A 3 59.95 31.86 -47.53
N THR A 4 59.86 31.18 -48.68
CA THR A 4 59.84 29.71 -48.79
C THR A 4 61.27 29.15 -48.89
N ALA A 5 61.44 27.83 -48.69
CA ALA A 5 62.71 27.13 -48.93
C ALA A 5 63.20 27.37 -50.38
N MET A 6 62.27 27.35 -51.34
CA MET A 6 62.59 27.67 -52.74
C MET A 6 63.04 29.12 -52.95
N ASP A 7 62.48 30.07 -52.18
CA ASP A 7 62.92 31.47 -52.22
C ASP A 7 64.31 31.68 -51.58
N ILE A 8 64.71 30.79 -50.67
CA ILE A 8 66.05 30.76 -50.04
C ILE A 8 67.08 30.24 -51.05
N MET A 9 66.80 29.13 -51.74
CA MET A 9 67.69 28.57 -52.77
C MET A 9 67.86 29.49 -53.98
N ASN A 10 66.80 30.14 -54.44
CA ASN A 10 66.85 31.00 -55.63
C ASN A 10 67.33 32.44 -55.31
N LYS A 11 67.98 32.65 -54.17
CA LYS A 11 68.35 33.99 -53.72
C LYS A 11 69.67 34.45 -54.34
N ASP A 12 69.57 35.39 -55.28
CA ASP A 12 70.76 36.04 -55.84
C ASP A 12 71.32 37.16 -54.94
N PHE A 13 72.65 37.13 -54.72
CA PHE A 13 73.39 38.20 -54.04
C PHE A 13 74.22 39.05 -55.00
N LYS A 14 74.38 40.34 -54.69
CA LYS A 14 75.23 41.26 -55.45
C LYS A 14 76.71 41.02 -55.12
N LYS A 15 77.57 40.99 -56.13
CA LYS A 15 79.02 40.85 -55.97
C LYS A 15 79.65 42.16 -55.48
N ALA A 16 80.59 42.07 -54.53
CA ALA A 16 81.35 43.20 -54.00
C ALA A 16 82.85 42.84 -53.87
N MET A 17 83.74 43.84 -53.95
CA MET A 17 85.21 43.65 -54.03
C MET A 17 85.83 42.94 -52.81
N ARG A 18 85.10 42.83 -51.70
CA ARG A 18 85.44 42.07 -50.48
C ARG A 18 84.17 41.40 -49.92
N GLY A 19 83.67 40.38 -50.62
CA GLY A 19 82.48 39.61 -50.22
C GLY A 19 82.82 38.26 -49.59
N TYR A 20 81.78 37.56 -49.12
CA TYR A 20 81.88 36.16 -48.71
C TYR A 20 82.19 35.25 -49.92
N ASN A 21 82.75 34.08 -49.65
CA ASN A 21 82.97 33.05 -50.66
C ASN A 21 81.60 32.55 -51.16
N MET A 22 81.41 32.52 -52.48
CA MET A 22 80.13 32.12 -53.07
C MET A 22 79.82 30.65 -52.79
N ASP A 23 80.81 29.76 -52.94
CA ASP A 23 80.60 28.31 -52.78
C ASP A 23 80.19 27.96 -51.34
N GLU A 24 80.81 28.58 -50.34
CA GLU A 24 80.46 28.40 -48.92
C GLU A 24 79.08 28.98 -48.58
N VAL A 25 78.68 30.08 -49.22
CA VAL A 25 77.36 30.69 -49.03
C VAL A 25 76.28 29.80 -49.65
N ASP A 26 76.53 29.25 -50.83
CA ASP A 26 75.60 28.37 -51.54
C ASP A 26 75.37 27.06 -50.75
N GLU A 27 76.45 26.43 -50.26
CA GLU A 27 76.38 25.22 -49.42
C GLU A 27 75.61 25.48 -48.09
N PHE A 28 75.82 26.65 -47.49
CA PHE A 28 75.06 27.07 -46.30
C PHE A 28 73.59 27.36 -46.59
N LEU A 29 73.27 27.97 -47.74
CA LEU A 29 71.88 28.21 -48.14
C LEU A 29 71.13 26.91 -48.44
N GLU A 30 71.80 25.91 -49.00
CA GLU A 30 71.23 24.58 -49.22
C GLU A 30 70.85 23.93 -47.88
N GLN A 31 71.77 23.95 -46.90
CA GLN A 31 71.49 23.44 -45.55
C GLN A 31 70.34 24.19 -44.86
N ILE A 32 70.32 25.53 -44.93
CA ILE A 32 69.21 26.32 -44.39
C ILE A 32 67.89 25.96 -45.07
N SER A 33 67.90 25.76 -46.39
CA SER A 33 66.70 25.43 -47.15
C SER A 33 66.09 24.09 -46.70
N GLU A 34 66.92 23.06 -46.51
CA GLU A 34 66.51 21.74 -46.00
C GLU A 34 65.92 21.83 -44.58
N ASP A 35 66.61 22.52 -43.68
CA ASP A 35 66.14 22.72 -42.30
C ASP A 35 64.82 23.51 -42.27
N TYR A 36 64.71 24.54 -43.12
CA TYR A 36 63.51 25.37 -43.22
C TYR A 36 62.31 24.56 -43.73
N GLU A 37 62.52 23.70 -44.73
CA GLU A 37 61.47 22.82 -45.24
C GLU A 37 61.03 21.79 -44.19
N THR A 38 61.96 21.24 -43.42
CA THR A 38 61.68 20.31 -42.31
C THR A 38 60.80 20.98 -41.26
N VAL A 39 61.21 22.16 -40.75
CA VAL A 39 60.44 22.92 -39.76
C VAL A 39 59.07 23.33 -40.30
N TYR A 40 58.99 23.70 -41.59
CA TYR A 40 57.73 24.06 -42.22
C TYR A 40 56.74 22.88 -42.25
N LYS A 41 57.21 21.68 -42.65
CA LYS A 41 56.42 20.45 -42.65
C LYS A 41 55.97 20.08 -41.23
N GLU A 42 56.86 20.14 -40.25
CA GLU A 42 56.50 19.89 -38.85
C GLU A 42 55.45 20.88 -38.34
N ASN A 43 55.59 22.17 -38.67
CA ASN A 43 54.61 23.18 -38.28
C ASN A 43 53.24 22.93 -38.90
N ALA A 44 53.19 22.50 -40.17
CA ALA A 44 51.94 22.13 -40.83
C ALA A 44 51.27 20.94 -40.15
N ILE A 45 52.02 19.88 -39.86
CA ILE A 45 51.52 18.68 -39.15
C ILE A 45 51.04 19.03 -37.74
N LEU A 46 51.78 19.88 -37.01
CA LEU A 46 51.39 20.31 -35.67
C LEU A 46 50.11 21.13 -35.68
N LYS A 47 49.92 22.02 -36.67
CA LYS A 47 48.68 22.77 -36.84
C LYS A 47 47.50 21.86 -37.14
N GLU A 48 47.67 20.89 -38.05
CA GLU A 48 46.61 19.91 -38.35
C GLU A 48 46.23 19.10 -37.10
N LYS A 49 47.20 18.64 -36.31
CA LYS A 49 46.94 17.96 -35.04
C LYS A 49 46.21 18.85 -34.04
N LEU A 50 46.56 20.14 -33.98
CA LEU A 50 45.93 21.10 -33.08
C LEU A 50 44.47 21.31 -33.45
N ASP A 51 44.16 21.44 -34.74
CA ASP A 51 42.78 21.55 -35.23
C ASP A 51 41.97 20.29 -34.87
N VAL A 52 42.53 19.09 -35.09
CA VAL A 52 41.88 17.82 -34.71
C VAL A 52 41.64 17.73 -33.20
N PHE A 53 42.58 18.20 -32.37
CA PHE A 53 42.39 18.21 -30.93
C PHE A 53 41.35 19.23 -30.48
N GLN A 54 41.32 20.41 -31.11
CA GLN A 54 40.32 21.43 -30.83
C GLN A 54 38.91 20.90 -31.12
N ASP A 55 38.70 20.23 -32.26
CA ASP A 55 37.42 19.61 -32.62
C ASP A 55 36.98 18.55 -31.60
N LYS A 56 37.92 17.72 -31.11
CA LYS A 56 37.64 16.73 -30.07
C LYS A 56 37.26 17.39 -28.74
N LEU A 57 37.93 18.48 -28.38
CA LEU A 57 37.67 19.21 -27.15
C LEU A 57 36.27 19.85 -27.18
N ASP A 58 35.90 20.43 -28.32
CA ASP A 58 34.56 20.98 -28.55
C ASP A 58 33.48 19.89 -28.51
N HIS A 59 33.77 18.70 -29.05
CA HIS A 59 32.87 17.55 -28.96
C HIS A 59 32.67 17.11 -27.50
N TYR A 60 33.75 16.99 -26.73
CA TYR A 60 33.67 16.62 -25.32
C TYR A 60 32.95 17.67 -24.47
N ALA A 61 33.16 18.96 -24.72
CA ALA A 61 32.45 20.03 -24.02
C ALA A 61 30.92 19.97 -24.26
N LYS A 62 30.51 19.69 -25.51
CA LYS A 62 29.08 19.48 -25.84
C LYS A 62 28.50 18.24 -25.18
N MET A 63 29.27 17.16 -25.15
CA MET A 63 28.87 15.91 -24.50
C MET A 63 28.72 16.10 -22.98
N GLU A 64 29.67 16.78 -22.34
CA GLU A 64 29.59 17.14 -20.91
C GLU A 64 28.32 17.95 -20.61
N THR A 65 28.04 18.97 -21.40
CA THR A 65 26.84 19.80 -21.27
C THR A 65 25.55 18.97 -21.39
N THR A 66 25.54 18.01 -22.31
CA THR A 66 24.41 17.11 -22.52
C THR A 66 24.22 16.16 -21.34
N ILE A 67 25.31 15.61 -20.81
CA ILE A 67 25.28 14.74 -19.63
C ILE A 67 24.78 15.51 -18.41
N GLN A 68 25.29 16.72 -18.16
CA GLN A 68 24.84 17.59 -17.06
C GLN A 68 23.34 17.90 -17.18
N SER A 69 22.87 18.23 -18.38
CA SER A 69 21.45 18.48 -18.64
C SER A 69 20.59 17.23 -18.41
N THR A 70 21.07 16.06 -18.82
CA THR A 70 20.38 14.79 -18.65
C THR A 70 20.33 14.38 -17.18
N LEU A 71 21.40 14.60 -16.41
CA LEU A 71 21.44 14.36 -14.97
C LEU A 71 20.44 15.25 -14.24
N LEU A 72 20.36 16.53 -14.60
CA LEU A 72 19.39 17.46 -14.02
C LEU A 72 17.95 17.03 -14.36
N LEU A 73 17.69 16.61 -15.59
CA LEU A 73 16.39 16.09 -16.00
C LEU A 73 16.01 14.83 -15.20
N ALA A 74 16.94 13.88 -15.06
CA ALA A 74 16.72 12.67 -14.29
C ALA A 74 16.46 12.97 -12.80
N GLN A 75 17.20 13.91 -12.21
CA GLN A 75 16.98 14.36 -10.83
C GLN A 75 15.60 14.99 -10.66
N ASN A 76 15.20 15.88 -11.56
CA ASN A 76 13.88 16.51 -11.52
C ASN A 76 12.74 15.49 -11.69
N ALA A 77 12.90 14.54 -12.61
CA ALA A 77 11.92 13.47 -12.79
C ALA A 77 11.80 12.57 -11.55
N ALA A 78 12.94 12.25 -10.91
CA ALA A 78 12.96 11.48 -9.67
C ALA A 78 12.28 12.24 -8.52
N GLU A 79 12.56 13.53 -8.36
CA GLU A 79 11.92 14.35 -7.32
C GLU A 79 10.42 14.51 -7.57
N GLN A 80 10.00 14.72 -8.82
CA GLN A 80 8.59 14.79 -9.18
C GLN A 80 7.86 13.47 -8.91
N ALA A 81 8.47 12.33 -9.27
CA ALA A 81 7.91 11.01 -8.99
C ALA A 81 7.77 10.77 -7.47
N LYS A 82 8.78 11.17 -6.69
CA LYS A 82 8.78 11.09 -5.23
C LYS A 82 7.68 11.97 -4.63
N GLN A 83 7.57 13.22 -5.05
CA GLN A 83 6.57 14.15 -4.55
C GLN A 83 5.14 13.69 -4.88
N SER A 84 4.91 13.20 -6.11
CA SER A 84 3.62 12.63 -6.51
C SER A 84 3.27 11.41 -5.65
N SER A 85 4.23 10.51 -5.43
CA SER A 85 4.02 9.30 -4.62
C SER A 85 3.73 9.65 -3.15
N GLN A 86 4.40 10.67 -2.60
CA GLN A 86 4.14 11.14 -1.24
C GLN A 86 2.72 11.72 -1.10
N SER A 87 2.32 12.59 -2.03
CA SER A 87 0.98 13.17 -2.05
C SER A 87 -0.11 12.09 -2.18
N GLU A 88 0.10 11.12 -3.06
CA GLU A 88 -0.83 10.01 -3.24
C GLU A 88 -0.92 9.11 -1.99
N ALA A 89 0.21 8.82 -1.35
CA ALA A 89 0.23 8.07 -0.09
C ALA A 89 -0.52 8.81 1.03
N GLU A 90 -0.31 10.12 1.17
CA GLU A 90 -1.05 10.95 2.14
C GLU A 90 -2.56 10.93 1.87
N LEU A 91 -2.96 11.01 0.60
CA LEU A 91 -4.37 10.94 0.21
C LEU A 91 -4.98 9.57 0.54
N ILE A 92 -4.26 8.48 0.27
CA ILE A 92 -4.69 7.11 0.60
C ILE A 92 -4.89 6.98 2.11
N ILE A 93 -3.92 7.41 2.92
CA ILE A 93 -3.99 7.35 4.38
C ILE A 93 -5.18 8.18 4.89
N LYS A 94 -5.37 9.39 4.36
CA LYS A 94 -6.49 10.25 4.71
C LYS A 94 -7.84 9.58 4.39
N ASN A 95 -8.01 9.06 3.18
CA ASN A 95 -9.24 8.39 2.75
C ASN A 95 -9.52 7.12 3.57
N ALA A 96 -8.48 6.35 3.90
CA ALA A 96 -8.59 5.18 4.75
C ALA A 96 -9.05 5.56 6.17
N ASN A 97 -8.47 6.61 6.74
CA ASN A 97 -8.86 7.12 8.06
C ASN A 97 -10.29 7.66 8.08
N GLU A 98 -10.70 8.41 7.05
CA GLU A 98 -12.08 8.89 6.93
C GLU A 98 -13.07 7.73 6.78
N SER A 99 -12.73 6.71 5.99
CA SER A 99 -13.56 5.52 5.82
C SER A 99 -13.68 4.71 7.10
N ALA A 100 -12.56 4.48 7.80
CA ALA A 100 -12.55 3.82 9.11
C ALA A 100 -13.40 4.57 10.12
N LYS A 101 -13.29 5.91 10.17
CA LYS A 101 -14.12 6.75 11.04
C LYS A 101 -15.61 6.59 10.72
N ARG A 102 -16.00 6.62 9.44
CA ARG A 102 -17.40 6.39 9.03
C ARG A 102 -17.92 5.02 9.48
N ILE A 103 -17.10 3.98 9.36
CA ILE A 103 -17.47 2.63 9.80
C ILE A 103 -17.68 2.60 11.32
N LEU A 104 -16.79 3.22 12.09
CA LEU A 104 -16.91 3.30 13.56
C LEU A 104 -18.16 4.09 13.98
N ASP A 105 -18.40 5.25 13.36
CA ASP A 105 -19.56 6.09 13.66
C ASP A 105 -20.88 5.34 13.35
N LYS A 106 -20.92 4.62 12.23
CA LYS A 106 -22.05 3.76 11.86
C LYS A 106 -22.25 2.63 12.86
N ALA A 107 -21.18 1.89 13.20
CA ALA A 107 -21.26 0.81 14.18
C ALA A 107 -21.73 1.31 15.56
N HIS A 108 -21.28 2.50 15.98
CA HIS A 108 -21.74 3.10 17.22
C HIS A 108 -23.24 3.42 17.18
N THR A 109 -23.71 3.99 16.06
CA THR A 109 -25.13 4.27 15.86
C THR A 109 -25.97 2.98 15.84
N ASP A 110 -25.48 1.93 15.17
CA ASP A 110 -26.15 0.63 15.14
C ASP A 110 -26.25 0.01 16.54
N VAL A 111 -25.20 0.14 17.37
CA VAL A 111 -25.23 -0.31 18.78
C VAL A 111 -26.28 0.44 19.59
N LEU A 112 -26.38 1.77 19.42
CA LEU A 112 -27.40 2.57 20.11
C LEU A 112 -28.82 2.13 19.69
N ASN A 113 -29.05 1.96 18.37
CA ASN A 113 -30.33 1.51 17.85
C ASN A 113 -30.72 0.12 18.39
N ILE A 114 -29.78 -0.83 18.41
CA ILE A 114 -30.01 -2.18 18.95
C ILE A 114 -30.34 -2.11 20.44
N ASN A 115 -29.68 -1.24 21.20
CA ASN A 115 -29.96 -1.08 22.63
C ASN A 115 -31.37 -0.53 22.86
N ASP A 116 -31.76 0.48 22.10
CA ASP A 116 -33.10 1.07 22.14
C ASP A 116 -34.19 0.05 21.76
N GLU A 117 -33.96 -0.74 20.71
CA GLU A 117 -34.86 -1.83 20.30
C GLU A 117 -34.96 -2.94 21.36
N PHE A 118 -33.84 -3.28 21.99
CA PHE A 118 -33.80 -4.25 23.09
C PHE A 118 -34.63 -3.77 24.28
N ASP A 119 -34.44 -2.51 24.71
CA ASP A 119 -35.19 -1.94 25.82
C ASP A 119 -36.68 -1.82 25.52
N ARG A 120 -37.04 -1.44 24.29
CA ARG A 120 -38.43 -1.45 23.84
C ARG A 120 -39.05 -2.85 23.90
N THR A 121 -38.35 -3.85 23.35
CA THR A 121 -38.81 -5.24 23.35
C THR A 121 -38.99 -5.77 24.77
N LYS A 122 -38.05 -5.45 25.67
CA LYS A 122 -38.13 -5.78 27.10
C LYS A 122 -39.35 -5.17 27.77
N GLN A 123 -39.67 -3.90 27.47
CA GLN A 123 -40.88 -3.25 27.98
C GLN A 123 -42.16 -3.91 27.42
N GLU A 124 -42.19 -4.24 26.13
CA GLU A 124 -43.31 -4.96 25.51
C GLU A 124 -43.52 -6.34 26.16
N PHE A 125 -42.43 -7.08 26.41
CA PHE A 125 -42.48 -8.36 27.12
C PHE A 125 -42.98 -8.21 28.56
N ALA A 126 -42.53 -7.20 29.29
CA ALA A 126 -43.00 -6.92 30.65
C ALA A 126 -44.51 -6.61 30.67
N LYS A 127 -45.00 -5.81 29.70
CA LYS A 127 -46.43 -5.52 29.52
C LYS A 127 -47.22 -6.79 29.21
N PHE A 128 -46.73 -7.62 28.28
CA PHE A 128 -47.34 -8.90 27.94
C PHE A 128 -47.43 -9.82 29.16
N ARG A 129 -46.33 -10.01 29.88
CA ARG A 129 -46.27 -10.80 31.12
C ARG A 129 -47.29 -10.33 32.15
N SER A 130 -47.41 -9.02 32.35
CA SER A 130 -48.40 -8.44 33.28
C SER A 130 -49.84 -8.72 32.84
N LYS A 131 -50.15 -8.48 31.56
CA LYS A 131 -51.47 -8.79 30.98
C LYS A 131 -51.82 -10.28 31.09
N PHE A 132 -50.86 -11.15 30.79
CA PHE A 132 -51.06 -12.60 30.85
C PHE A 132 -51.28 -13.08 32.29
N ARG A 133 -50.49 -12.57 33.25
CA ARG A 133 -50.73 -12.85 34.67
C ARG A 133 -52.13 -12.43 35.11
N ASN A 134 -52.55 -11.20 34.77
CA ASN A 134 -53.89 -10.73 35.12
C ASN A 134 -54.97 -11.58 34.46
N PHE A 135 -54.80 -11.97 33.19
CA PHE A 135 -55.72 -12.88 32.52
C PHE A 135 -55.88 -14.20 33.28
N ILE A 136 -54.78 -14.87 33.66
CA ILE A 136 -54.82 -16.13 34.41
C ILE A 136 -55.50 -15.95 35.77
N VAL A 137 -55.18 -14.88 36.52
CA VAL A 137 -55.84 -14.58 37.80
C VAL A 137 -57.34 -14.42 37.62
N THR A 138 -57.79 -13.64 36.63
CA THR A 138 -59.22 -13.47 36.34
C THR A 138 -59.89 -14.78 35.92
N GLN A 139 -59.22 -15.62 35.11
CA GLN A 139 -59.76 -16.94 34.75
C GLN A 139 -59.87 -17.86 35.96
N MET A 140 -58.91 -17.81 36.90
CA MET A 140 -58.94 -18.56 38.16
C MET A 140 -60.08 -18.11 39.07
N GLU A 141 -60.24 -16.79 39.28
CA GLU A 141 -61.34 -16.21 40.06
C GLU A 141 -62.71 -16.59 39.48
N MET A 142 -62.82 -16.62 38.14
CA MET A 142 -64.04 -17.07 37.46
C MET A 142 -64.31 -18.56 37.73
N PHE A 143 -63.29 -19.41 37.70
CA PHE A 143 -63.43 -20.84 37.99
C PHE A 143 -63.82 -21.09 39.45
N GLU A 144 -63.17 -20.43 40.40
CA GLU A 144 -63.53 -20.51 41.84
C GLU A 144 -64.97 -20.04 42.09
N ALA A 145 -65.44 -19.00 41.39
CA ALA A 145 -66.82 -18.55 41.47
C ALA A 145 -67.80 -19.61 40.94
N LEU A 146 -67.48 -20.27 39.83
CA LEU A 146 -68.27 -21.36 39.28
C LEU A 146 -68.29 -22.59 40.19
N GLU A 147 -67.17 -22.96 40.80
CA GLU A 147 -67.06 -24.05 41.78
C GLU A 147 -67.93 -23.76 43.02
N LYS A 148 -67.87 -22.54 43.56
CA LYS A 148 -68.70 -22.13 44.68
C LYS A 148 -70.20 -22.14 44.37
N ASP A 149 -70.59 -21.74 43.16
CA ASP A 149 -71.98 -21.82 42.70
C ASP A 149 -72.41 -23.28 42.48
N PHE A 150 -71.50 -24.14 42.00
CA PHE A 150 -71.73 -25.58 41.91
C PHE A 150 -71.95 -26.21 43.29
N ASP A 151 -71.08 -25.93 44.26
CA ASP A 151 -71.19 -26.42 45.65
C ASP A 151 -72.44 -25.91 46.37
N LYS A 152 -72.87 -24.66 46.09
CA LYS A 152 -74.11 -24.12 46.64
C LYS A 152 -75.36 -24.75 46.04
N ASN A 153 -75.34 -25.05 44.74
CA ASN A 153 -76.51 -25.59 44.03
C ASN A 153 -76.60 -27.12 44.12
N TYR A 154 -75.49 -27.80 44.35
CA TYR A 154 -75.42 -29.24 44.62
C TYR A 154 -74.85 -29.46 46.01
N ASN A 155 -75.74 -29.62 46.97
CA ASN A 155 -75.40 -29.97 48.34
C ASN A 155 -74.85 -31.41 48.39
N ILE A 156 -73.59 -31.64 48.00
CA ILE A 156 -72.95 -32.96 48.07
C ILE A 156 -72.44 -33.18 49.50
N SER A 157 -73.38 -33.18 50.45
CA SER A 157 -73.20 -33.88 51.73
C SER A 157 -73.60 -35.33 51.55
N THR A 158 -72.87 -36.08 50.72
CA THR A 158 -72.75 -37.54 50.83
C THR A 158 -71.44 -37.92 50.15
N VAL A 159 -70.40 -38.09 50.97
CA VAL A 159 -69.26 -38.92 50.57
C VAL A 159 -69.80 -40.34 50.48
N MET A 160 -70.09 -40.82 49.27
CA MET A 160 -70.07 -42.26 49.04
C MET A 160 -68.58 -42.63 48.97
N GLU A 161 -68.09 -43.36 49.97
CA GLU A 161 -66.83 -44.09 49.86
C GLU A 161 -66.98 -45.13 48.74
N GLU A 162 -66.72 -44.70 47.50
CA GLU A 162 -66.45 -45.64 46.44
C GLU A 162 -65.02 -46.12 46.66
N LYS A 163 -64.87 -47.31 47.24
CA LYS A 163 -63.59 -48.03 47.26
C LYS A 163 -63.14 -48.23 45.82
N VAL A 164 -62.31 -47.33 45.32
CA VAL A 164 -61.54 -47.58 44.12
C VAL A 164 -60.51 -48.64 44.48
N HIS A 165 -60.78 -49.86 44.04
CA HIS A 165 -59.80 -50.93 43.99
C HIS A 165 -58.78 -50.52 42.92
N GLU A 166 -57.61 -50.03 43.35
CA GLU A 166 -56.45 -49.90 42.44
C GLU A 166 -56.15 -51.29 41.87
N PRO A 167 -56.29 -51.51 40.55
CA PRO A 167 -55.63 -52.64 39.94
C PRO A 167 -54.13 -52.35 39.99
N ALA A 168 -53.36 -53.25 40.59
CA ALA A 168 -51.91 -53.21 40.51
C ALA A 168 -51.52 -53.14 39.02
N LEU A 169 -51.01 -51.99 38.58
CA LEU A 169 -50.33 -51.89 37.30
C LEU A 169 -49.09 -52.76 37.39
N GLU A 170 -49.09 -53.86 36.62
CA GLU A 170 -47.88 -54.58 36.28
C GLU A 170 -46.91 -53.57 35.64
N VAL A 171 -45.74 -53.43 36.27
CA VAL A 171 -44.63 -52.67 35.73
C VAL A 171 -44.21 -53.35 34.44
N ALA A 172 -44.70 -52.83 33.30
CA ALA A 172 -44.14 -53.14 32.01
C ALA A 172 -42.71 -52.63 31.99
N SER A 173 -41.79 -53.59 31.80
CA SER A 173 -40.35 -53.42 31.67
C SER A 173 -39.91 -52.13 30.98
N GLU A 174 -38.92 -51.49 31.56
CA GLU A 174 -38.04 -50.49 30.96
C GLU A 174 -37.84 -50.76 29.47
N LYS A 175 -38.31 -49.83 28.63
CA LYS A 175 -37.80 -49.67 27.27
C LYS A 175 -37.17 -48.29 27.19
N ASP A 176 -35.84 -48.32 27.23
CA ASP A 176 -34.92 -47.45 26.50
C ASP A 176 -35.31 -45.96 26.45
N VAL A 177 -34.98 -45.25 27.51
CA VAL A 177 -34.61 -43.84 27.37
C VAL A 177 -33.15 -43.82 26.95
N GLU A 178 -32.90 -43.72 25.64
CA GLU A 178 -31.56 -43.38 25.13
C GLU A 178 -31.09 -42.09 25.83
N SER A 179 -30.07 -42.22 26.67
CA SER A 179 -29.33 -41.07 27.16
C SER A 179 -28.58 -40.47 25.98
N PHE A 180 -29.01 -39.30 25.52
CA PHE A 180 -28.18 -38.47 24.65
C PHE A 180 -26.95 -38.03 25.46
N GLU A 181 -25.83 -38.73 25.28
CA GLU A 181 -24.52 -38.24 25.71
C GLU A 181 -24.17 -37.02 24.84
N TYR A 182 -24.06 -35.85 25.47
CA TYR A 182 -23.42 -34.71 24.83
C TYR A 182 -21.94 -35.06 24.62
N ASN A 183 -21.49 -35.07 23.37
CA ASN A 183 -20.08 -35.25 23.05
C ASN A 183 -19.29 -34.04 23.56
N THR A 184 -18.70 -34.15 24.74
CA THR A 184 -17.91 -33.10 25.39
C THR A 184 -16.58 -32.80 24.69
N ALA A 185 -16.20 -33.58 23.67
CA ALA A 185 -14.97 -33.35 22.92
C ALA A 185 -15.01 -32.05 22.09
N GLU A 186 -16.16 -31.69 21.52
CA GLU A 186 -16.28 -30.45 20.72
C GLU A 186 -16.22 -29.17 21.57
N LEU A 187 -16.51 -29.25 22.88
CA LEU A 187 -16.42 -28.10 23.78
C LEU A 187 -14.98 -27.77 24.22
N GLU A 188 -14.07 -28.75 24.20
CA GLU A 188 -12.66 -28.53 24.55
C GLU A 188 -11.89 -27.90 23.38
N ASP A 189 -12.22 -28.26 22.13
CA ASP A 189 -11.64 -27.65 20.93
C ASP A 189 -12.05 -26.17 20.76
N ILE A 190 -13.25 -25.78 21.19
CA ILE A 190 -13.67 -24.38 21.18
C ILE A 190 -12.92 -23.58 22.25
N LYS A 191 -12.66 -24.16 23.43
CA LYS A 191 -11.94 -23.47 24.51
C LYS A 191 -10.47 -23.22 24.19
N SER A 192 -9.80 -24.14 23.50
CA SER A 192 -8.39 -23.93 23.09
C SER A 192 -8.24 -22.80 22.06
N PHE A 193 -9.27 -22.54 21.26
CA PHE A 193 -9.27 -21.48 20.26
C PHE A 193 -9.34 -20.05 20.82
N PHE A 194 -9.78 -19.88 22.08
CA PHE A 194 -9.94 -18.57 22.73
C PHE A 194 -8.88 -18.26 23.79
N VAL A 195 -7.94 -19.17 24.08
CA VAL A 195 -6.96 -18.99 25.17
C VAL A 195 -5.62 -18.42 24.69
N ASP A 196 -5.32 -18.40 23.39
CA ASP A 196 -4.12 -17.74 22.88
C ASP A 196 -4.45 -16.38 22.22
N LYS A 197 -4.57 -15.34 23.06
CA LYS A 197 -4.28 -13.95 22.68
C LYS A 197 -3.91 -13.07 23.86
#